data_AF-A0A7J6B187-F1
#
_entry.id   AF-A0A7J6B187-F1
#
_cell.length_a   1.000
_cell.length_b   1.000
_cell.length_c   1.000
_cell.angle_alpha   90.00
_cell.angle_beta   90.00
_cell.angle_gamma   90.00
#
_symmetry.space_group_name_H-M   'P 1'
#
loop_
_entity.id
_entity.type
_entity.pdbx_description
1 polymer ?
#
loop_
_entity_poly.entity_id
_entity_poly.type
_entity_poly.pdbx_seq_one_letter_code
_entity_poly.pdbx_strand_id
1 'polypeptide(L)'
;TSTGWKVRRYTHSEGESDCSWWGSVTRSTCKISFLSTSYTGVYWCESESGENSNPVNITVHDGDVILESPVHPVTEGHPLTLRCLYRYTKSSNLRADFYKDGSVLQTQTTGEMIIRTVSKSDEGFYHCKHPERGESPKSWVSVRRVKT
;
A
#
# COMPACT_ATOMS: atom_id res chain seq x y z
N THR A 1 -23.74 17.40 -9.00
CA THR A 1 -24.08 17.17 -7.58
C THR A 1 -22.91 16.45 -6.94
N SER A 2 -22.16 17.12 -6.06
CA SER A 2 -21.07 16.48 -5.30
C SER A 2 -21.74 15.63 -4.23
N THR A 3 -21.58 14.32 -4.30
CA THR A 3 -22.06 13.40 -3.26
C THR A 3 -21.34 13.77 -1.96
N GLY A 4 -22.07 14.16 -0.91
CA GLY A 4 -21.56 14.76 0.33
C GLY A 4 -20.77 13.82 1.26
N TRP A 5 -19.99 12.90 0.70
CA TRP A 5 -19.19 11.95 1.47
C TRP A 5 -17.97 12.62 2.07
N LYS A 6 -17.71 12.34 3.34
CA LYS A 6 -16.57 12.85 4.09
C LYS A 6 -15.68 11.69 4.53
N VAL A 7 -14.37 11.88 4.43
CA VAL A 7 -13.40 10.89 4.93
C VAL A 7 -13.27 11.04 6.45
N ARG A 8 -13.48 9.93 7.14
CA ARG A 8 -13.31 9.76 8.58
C ARG A 8 -12.16 8.80 8.85
N ARG A 9 -11.59 8.90 10.04
CA ARG A 9 -10.63 7.92 10.54
C ARG A 9 -10.83 7.67 12.02
N TYR A 10 -10.40 6.50 12.45
CA TYR A 10 -10.17 6.15 13.84
C TYR A 10 -8.72 5.72 14.01
N THR A 11 -7.99 6.40 14.88
CA THR A 11 -6.60 6.04 15.24
C THR A 11 -6.52 5.76 16.73
N HIS A 12 -5.57 4.94 17.15
CA HIS A 12 -5.38 4.65 18.57
C HIS A 12 -4.97 5.88 19.38
N SER A 13 -4.21 6.80 18.79
CA SER A 13 -3.67 7.99 19.47
C SER A 13 -4.64 9.15 19.59
N GLU A 14 -5.50 9.36 18.58
CA GLU A 14 -6.34 10.57 18.47
C GLU A 14 -7.84 10.25 18.45
N GLY A 15 -8.21 8.96 18.44
CA GLY A 15 -9.60 8.55 18.33
C GLY A 15 -10.20 8.86 16.96
N GLU A 16 -11.50 9.10 16.94
CA GLU A 16 -12.25 9.41 15.73
C GLU A 16 -12.10 10.89 15.32
N SER A 17 -11.80 11.14 14.05
CA SER A 17 -11.66 12.49 13.52
C SER A 17 -12.06 12.58 12.04
N ASP A 18 -12.58 13.74 11.62
CA ASP A 18 -12.74 14.06 10.20
C ASP A 18 -11.45 14.60 9.58
N CYS A 19 -11.34 14.45 8.26
CA CYS A 19 -10.16 14.88 7.49
C CYS A 19 -9.72 16.33 7.73
N SER A 20 -10.63 17.24 8.09
CA SER A 20 -10.30 18.67 8.24
C SER A 20 -9.29 18.94 9.35
N TRP A 21 -9.14 18.01 10.31
CA TRP A 21 -8.20 18.15 11.43
C TRP A 21 -6.77 17.72 11.10
N TRP A 22 -6.59 16.79 10.17
CA TRP A 22 -5.29 16.15 9.88
C TRP A 22 -4.88 16.22 8.40
N GLY A 23 -5.73 16.83 7.58
CA GLY A 23 -5.61 16.90 6.14
C GLY A 23 -6.35 18.10 5.55
N SER A 24 -6.33 18.16 4.23
CA SER A 24 -7.14 19.08 3.44
C SER A 24 -8.13 18.29 2.59
N VAL A 25 -9.41 18.64 2.67
CA VAL A 25 -10.46 18.04 1.85
C VAL A 25 -10.51 18.75 0.50
N THR A 26 -10.53 17.99 -0.59
CA THR A 26 -10.74 18.48 -1.95
C THR A 26 -11.80 17.62 -2.62
N ARG A 27 -13.04 18.12 -2.70
CA ARG A 27 -14.21 17.35 -3.16
C ARG A 27 -14.38 16.08 -2.32
N SER A 28 -14.28 14.90 -2.93
CA SER A 28 -14.36 13.59 -2.29
C SER A 28 -13.00 13.03 -1.86
N THR A 29 -11.92 13.83 -1.96
CA THR A 29 -10.56 13.39 -1.64
C THR A 29 -10.08 14.04 -0.35
N CYS A 30 -9.50 13.25 0.54
CA CYS A 30 -8.77 13.73 1.70
C CYS A 30 -7.26 13.65 1.45
N LYS A 31 -6.55 14.76 1.57
CA LYS A 31 -5.09 14.82 1.46
C LYS A 31 -4.48 15.03 2.84
N ILE A 32 -3.73 14.05 3.33
CA ILE A 32 -3.01 14.13 4.60
C ILE A 32 -1.98 15.28 4.54
N SER A 33 -1.99 16.16 5.55
CA SER A 33 -1.12 17.34 5.60
C SER A 33 0.31 17.03 6.02
N PHE A 34 0.48 16.03 6.88
CA PHE A 34 1.77 15.57 7.39
C PHE A 34 1.73 14.06 7.68
N LEU A 35 2.83 13.35 7.44
CA LEU A 35 2.91 11.91 7.68
C LEU A 35 3.39 11.63 9.10
N SER A 36 2.54 11.00 9.92
CA SER A 36 2.86 10.55 11.27
C SER A 36 2.50 9.07 11.42
N THR A 37 3.34 8.29 12.11
CA THR A 37 3.03 6.89 12.43
C THR A 37 1.78 6.77 13.32
N SER A 38 1.44 7.83 14.07
CA SER A 38 0.20 7.96 14.84
C SER A 38 -1.06 7.90 13.96
N TYR A 39 -0.94 8.16 12.66
CA TYR A 39 -2.04 8.11 11.71
C TYR A 39 -2.36 6.68 11.25
N THR A 40 -1.66 5.66 11.79
CA THR A 40 -2.06 4.27 11.63
C THR A 40 -3.44 4.04 12.23
N GLY A 41 -4.36 3.49 11.44
CA GLY A 41 -5.74 3.32 11.88
C GLY A 41 -6.68 2.84 10.79
N VAL A 42 -7.97 2.94 11.10
CA VAL A 42 -9.08 2.54 10.25
C VAL A 42 -9.66 3.79 9.59
N TYR A 43 -9.88 3.75 8.28
CA TYR A 43 -10.38 4.87 7.48
C TYR A 43 -11.63 4.46 6.73
N TRP A 44 -12.62 5.35 6.64
CA TRP A 44 -13.85 5.12 5.89
C TRP A 44 -14.41 6.43 5.33
N CYS A 45 -15.34 6.31 4.39
CA CYS A 45 -16.14 7.43 3.93
C CYS A 45 -17.51 7.36 4.60
N GLU A 46 -17.99 8.48 5.11
CA GLU A 46 -19.30 8.65 5.72
C GLU A 46 -20.16 9.59 4.86
N SER A 47 -21.40 9.19 4.56
CA SER A 47 -22.36 10.01 3.82
C SER A 47 -23.11 10.99 4.73
N GLU A 48 -23.81 11.97 4.14
CA GLU A 48 -24.67 12.89 4.90
C GLU A 48 -25.87 12.18 5.57
N SER A 49 -26.27 11.01 5.05
CA SER A 49 -27.30 10.14 5.63
C SER A 49 -26.79 9.25 6.76
N GLY A 50 -25.49 9.30 7.07
CA GLY A 50 -24.86 8.46 8.10
C GLY A 50 -24.50 7.04 7.63
N GLU A 51 -24.44 6.81 6.31
CA GLU A 51 -24.00 5.54 5.76
C GLU A 51 -22.47 5.49 5.68
N ASN A 52 -21.89 4.35 6.03
CA ASN A 52 -20.45 4.13 6.00
C ASN A 52 -20.03 3.25 4.81
N SER A 53 -18.94 3.63 4.15
CA SER A 53 -18.27 2.75 3.19
C SER A 53 -17.66 1.54 3.89
N ASN A 54 -17.19 0.56 3.11
CA ASN A 54 -16.27 -0.42 3.66
C ASN A 54 -15.03 0.31 4.24
N PRO A 55 -14.59 -0.03 5.46
CA PRO A 55 -13.39 0.55 6.02
C PRO A 55 -12.15 -0.03 5.36
N VAL A 56 -11.06 0.73 5.41
CA VAL A 56 -9.71 0.31 5.01
C VAL A 56 -8.73 0.54 6.15
N ASN A 57 -7.83 -0.42 6.37
CA ASN A 57 -6.76 -0.29 7.34
C ASN A 57 -5.55 0.36 6.67
N ILE A 58 -5.10 1.49 7.20
CA ILE A 58 -3.90 2.18 6.73
C ILE A 58 -2.85 2.08 7.83
N THR A 59 -1.69 1.54 7.47
CA THR A 59 -0.53 1.48 8.36
C THR A 59 0.52 2.46 7.87
N VAL A 60 0.99 3.33 8.76
CA VAL A 60 2.02 4.33 8.45
C VAL A 60 3.32 3.92 9.14
N HIS A 61 4.38 3.78 8.34
CA HIS A 61 5.71 3.38 8.80
C HIS A 61 6.72 4.50 8.58
N ASP A 62 7.73 4.59 9.45
CA ASP A 62 8.86 5.54 9.31
C ASP A 62 10.04 4.92 8.53
N GLY A 63 9.73 4.04 7.58
CA GLY A 63 10.72 3.41 6.70
C GLY A 63 11.03 4.25 5.47
N ASP A 64 12.27 4.19 5.00
CA ASP A 64 12.71 4.84 3.78
C ASP A 64 12.39 4.04 2.51
N VAL A 65 12.26 2.73 2.65
CA VAL A 65 12.06 1.77 1.56
C VAL A 65 10.60 1.35 1.51
N ILE A 66 10.03 1.41 0.31
CA ILE A 66 8.61 1.15 0.08
C ILE A 66 8.49 0.06 -0.98
N LEU A 67 7.69 -0.98 -0.69
CA LEU A 67 7.24 -1.90 -1.72
C LEU A 67 5.92 -1.40 -2.30
N GLU A 68 5.93 -1.03 -3.57
CA GLU A 68 4.72 -0.84 -4.37
C GLU A 68 4.28 -2.21 -4.90
N SER A 69 3.09 -2.64 -4.47
CA SER A 69 2.45 -3.89 -4.87
C SER A 69 1.01 -3.67 -5.33
N PRO A 70 0.44 -4.57 -6.15
CA PRO A 70 -0.98 -4.50 -6.52
C PRO A 70 -1.91 -4.53 -5.30
N VAL A 71 -2.94 -3.69 -5.31
CA VAL A 71 -3.98 -3.68 -4.26
C VAL A 71 -5.09 -4.71 -4.51
N HIS A 72 -5.20 -5.19 -5.75
CA HIS A 72 -6.18 -6.21 -6.16
C HIS A 72 -5.48 -7.55 -6.46
N PRO A 73 -6.19 -8.68 -6.36
CA PRO A 73 -5.64 -9.98 -6.73
C PRO A 73 -5.13 -10.01 -8.18
N VAL A 74 -3.92 -10.53 -8.36
CA VAL A 74 -3.33 -10.76 -9.68
C VAL A 74 -3.94 -12.01 -10.29
N THR A 75 -4.21 -11.99 -11.59
CA THR A 75 -4.80 -13.15 -12.29
C THR A 75 -3.71 -14.13 -12.68
N GLU A 76 -3.95 -15.43 -12.53
CA GLU A 76 -3.05 -16.43 -13.09
C GLU A 76 -2.79 -16.20 -14.58
N GLY A 77 -1.55 -16.47 -15.02
CA GLY A 77 -1.06 -16.23 -16.36
C GLY A 77 -0.70 -14.78 -16.68
N HIS A 78 -1.14 -13.79 -15.87
CA HIS A 78 -0.82 -12.39 -16.06
C HIS A 78 0.47 -12.00 -15.33
N PRO A 79 1.13 -10.88 -15.71
CA PRO A 79 2.32 -10.43 -15.03
C PRO A 79 2.02 -9.80 -13.66
N LEU A 80 2.87 -10.09 -12.67
CA LEU A 80 2.97 -9.34 -11.41
C LEU A 80 4.19 -8.40 -11.51
N THR A 81 3.95 -7.10 -11.32
CA THR A 81 5.00 -6.10 -11.18
C THR A 81 5.09 -5.64 -9.74
N LEU A 82 6.29 -5.68 -9.18
CA LEU A 82 6.62 -5.15 -7.86
C LEU A 82 7.72 -4.10 -8.02
N ARG A 83 7.59 -2.97 -7.31
CA ARG A 83 8.62 -1.93 -7.32
C ARG A 83 9.10 -1.61 -5.92
N CYS A 84 10.40 -1.54 -5.75
CA CYS A 84 11.06 -1.05 -4.56
C CYS A 84 11.38 0.43 -4.77
N LEU A 85 10.71 1.29 -4.00
CA LEU A 85 10.80 2.74 -4.11
C LEU A 85 11.51 3.31 -2.89
N TYR A 86 12.20 4.43 -3.10
CA TYR A 86 12.75 5.25 -2.01
C TYR A 86 11.83 6.43 -1.70
N ARG A 87 11.48 6.65 -0.43
CA ARG A 87 10.43 7.61 -0.03
C ARG A 87 10.63 9.03 -0.57
N TYR A 88 11.88 9.49 -0.66
CA TYR A 88 12.20 10.87 -1.03
C TYR A 88 12.18 11.12 -2.53
N THR A 89 12.66 10.18 -3.34
CA THR A 89 12.72 10.35 -4.80
C THR A 89 11.57 9.68 -5.52
N LYS A 90 10.86 8.75 -4.86
CA LYS A 90 9.84 7.86 -5.44
C LYS A 90 10.31 7.18 -6.75
N SER A 91 11.62 7.05 -6.92
CA SER A 91 12.22 6.42 -8.08
C SER A 91 12.51 4.97 -7.76
N SER A 92 12.27 4.09 -8.73
CA SER A 92 12.65 2.69 -8.66
C SER A 92 14.13 2.45 -8.98
N ASN A 93 14.94 3.44 -9.39
CA ASN A 93 16.35 3.25 -9.79
C ASN A 93 17.30 2.98 -8.61
N LEU A 94 16.98 1.98 -7.82
CA LEU A 94 17.60 1.59 -6.58
C LEU A 94 17.83 0.08 -6.64
N ARG A 95 19.07 -0.36 -6.38
CA ARG A 95 19.37 -1.78 -6.25
C ARG A 95 18.64 -2.35 -5.03
N ALA A 96 17.79 -3.34 -5.22
CA ALA A 96 17.04 -3.96 -4.13
C ALA A 96 16.99 -5.48 -4.25
N ASP A 97 17.01 -6.14 -3.11
CA ASP A 97 16.73 -7.56 -2.97
C ASP A 97 15.24 -7.73 -2.68
N PHE A 98 14.56 -8.52 -3.50
CA PHE A 98 13.15 -8.88 -3.32
C PHE A 98 13.05 -10.21 -2.59
N TYR A 99 12.11 -10.28 -1.66
CA TYR A 99 11.86 -11.44 -0.83
C TYR A 99 10.40 -11.87 -0.94
N LYS A 100 10.18 -13.18 -0.93
CA LYS A 100 8.87 -13.81 -0.81
C LYS A 100 8.88 -14.76 0.39
N ASP A 101 7.94 -14.60 1.30
CA ASP A 101 7.75 -15.48 2.46
C ASP A 101 9.04 -15.67 3.30
N GLY A 102 9.86 -14.61 3.37
CA GLY A 102 11.14 -14.59 4.09
C GLY A 102 12.35 -15.10 3.31
N SER A 103 12.16 -15.68 2.13
CA SER A 103 13.24 -16.15 1.25
C SER A 103 13.58 -15.12 0.18
N VAL A 104 14.87 -14.98 -0.16
CA VAL A 104 15.31 -14.13 -1.27
C VAL A 104 14.76 -14.72 -2.57
N LEU A 105 14.03 -13.90 -3.33
CA LEU A 105 13.51 -14.27 -4.64
C LEU A 105 14.46 -13.82 -5.75
N GLN A 106 14.85 -12.54 -5.76
CA GLN A 106 15.70 -11.96 -6.80
C GLN A 106 16.32 -10.63 -6.37
N THR A 107 17.53 -10.32 -6.85
CA THR A 107 18.13 -8.98 -6.76
C THR A 107 17.93 -8.22 -8.06
N GLN A 108 17.41 -6.99 -7.99
CA GLN A 108 17.16 -6.12 -9.15
C GLN A 108 17.88 -4.78 -9.01
N THR A 109 18.58 -4.35 -10.05
CA THR A 109 19.32 -3.07 -10.07
C THR A 109 18.42 -1.87 -10.34
N THR A 110 17.32 -2.08 -11.08
CA THR A 110 16.32 -1.07 -11.45
C THR A 110 15.18 -0.95 -10.45
N GLY A 111 15.28 -1.63 -9.30
CA GLY A 111 14.24 -1.70 -8.26
C GLY A 111 12.86 -2.15 -8.75
N GLU A 112 12.77 -2.74 -9.94
CA GLU A 112 11.54 -3.30 -10.51
C GLU A 112 11.75 -4.80 -10.74
N MET A 113 10.82 -5.60 -10.24
CA MET A 113 10.77 -7.05 -10.43
C MET A 113 9.45 -7.42 -11.11
N ILE A 114 9.53 -8.28 -12.12
CA ILE A 114 8.36 -8.74 -12.87
C ILE A 114 8.33 -10.27 -12.91
N ILE A 115 7.30 -10.87 -12.32
CA ILE A 115 6.96 -12.29 -12.56
C ILE A 115 6.04 -12.32 -13.77
N ARG A 116 6.55 -12.78 -14.92
CA ARG A 116 5.84 -12.65 -16.22
C ARG A 116 4.55 -13.47 -16.31
N THR A 117 4.55 -14.65 -15.69
CA THR A 117 3.44 -15.60 -15.77
C THR A 117 3.15 -16.10 -14.37
N VAL A 118 2.24 -15.40 -13.68
CA VAL A 118 1.88 -15.68 -12.29
C VAL A 118 1.08 -16.99 -12.18
N SER A 119 1.35 -17.73 -11.12
CA SER A 119 0.68 -18.96 -10.72
C SER A 119 0.24 -18.88 -9.25
N LYS A 120 -0.59 -19.81 -8.78
CA LYS A 120 -1.01 -19.79 -7.36
C LYS A 120 0.15 -19.87 -6.36
N SER A 121 1.29 -20.47 -6.70
CA SER A 121 2.46 -20.53 -5.82
C SER A 121 3.15 -19.17 -5.63
N ASP A 122 2.86 -18.20 -6.48
CA ASP A 122 3.38 -16.83 -6.37
C ASP A 122 2.58 -15.99 -5.37
N GLU A 123 1.47 -16.49 -4.83
CA GLU A 123 0.77 -15.86 -3.71
C GLU A 123 1.64 -15.89 -2.44
N GLY A 124 1.70 -14.79 -1.70
CA GLY A 124 2.48 -14.73 -0.46
C GLY A 124 2.79 -13.31 0.03
N PHE A 125 3.63 -13.23 1.07
CA PHE A 125 4.13 -11.96 1.61
C PHE A 125 5.41 -11.53 0.91
N TYR A 126 5.37 -10.35 0.31
CA TYR A 126 6.50 -9.74 -0.38
C TYR A 126 7.05 -8.55 0.41
N HIS A 127 8.38 -8.38 0.39
CA HIS A 127 9.05 -7.14 0.80
C HIS A 127 10.31 -6.96 -0.05
N CYS A 128 10.84 -5.74 -0.07
CA CYS A 128 12.13 -5.48 -0.69
C CYS A 128 13.10 -4.86 0.33
N LYS A 129 14.40 -5.09 0.14
CA LYS A 129 15.45 -4.60 1.00
C LYS A 129 16.53 -3.91 0.18
N HIS A 130 16.88 -2.70 0.60
CA HIS A 130 18.07 -2.02 0.13
C HIS A 130 19.25 -2.35 1.06
N PRO A 131 20.47 -2.59 0.54
CA PRO A 131 21.63 -2.93 1.36
C PRO A 131 21.91 -1.92 2.49
N GLU A 132 21.73 -0.64 2.22
CA GLU A 132 22.08 0.46 3.14
C GLU A 132 20.88 1.20 3.74
N ARG A 133 19.68 1.06 3.14
CA ARG A 133 18.51 1.91 3.47
C ARG A 133 17.42 1.16 4.24
N GLY A 134 17.67 -0.11 4.57
CA GLY A 134 16.73 -0.96 5.29
C GLY A 134 15.75 -1.69 4.37
N GLU A 135 14.65 -2.13 4.95
CA GLU A 135 13.64 -2.97 4.31
C GLU A 135 12.26 -2.31 4.29
N SER A 136 11.46 -2.67 3.30
CA SER A 136 10.06 -2.26 3.22
C SER A 136 9.21 -3.06 4.20
N PRO A 137 8.05 -2.52 4.61
CA PRO A 137 6.97 -3.33 5.16
C PRO A 137 6.61 -4.49 4.21
N LYS A 138 6.06 -5.55 4.79
CA LYS A 138 5.57 -6.71 4.04
C LYS A 138 4.18 -6.42 3.47
N SER A 139 3.96 -6.81 2.22
CA SER A 139 2.68 -6.70 1.53
C SER A 139 2.21 -8.08 1.08
N TRP A 140 0.94 -8.38 1.28
CA TRP A 140 0.33 -9.63 0.79
C TRP A 140 -0.08 -9.47 -0.67
N VAL A 141 0.47 -10.32 -1.54
CA VAL A 141 0.05 -10.40 -2.94
C VAL A 141 -0.83 -11.64 -3.09
N SER A 142 -2.11 -11.42 -3.35
CA SER A 142 -3.06 -12.50 -3.63
C SER A 142 -3.13 -12.83 -5.12
N VAL A 143 -3.31 -14.11 -5.43
CA VAL A 143 -3.49 -14.63 -6.80
C VAL A 143 -4.87 -15.25 -6.97
N ARG A 144 -5.63 -14.75 -7.95
CA ARG A 144 -6.93 -15.30 -8.35
C ARG A 144 -6.75 -16.30 -9.49
N ARG A 145 -7.36 -17.47 -9.34
CA ARG A 145 -7.43 -18.49 -10.40
C ARG A 145 -8.33 -18.03 -11.53
N VAL A 146 -7.99 -18.40 -12.76
CA VAL A 146 -8.92 -18.32 -13.88
C VAL A 146 -9.88 -19.49 -13.74
N LYS A 147 -11.18 -19.23 -13.55
CA LYS A 147 -12.18 -20.30 -13.63
C LYS A 147 -12.15 -20.84 -15.06
N THR A 148 -11.72 -22.08 -15.19
CA THR A 148 -11.76 -22.86 -16.43
C THR A 148 -13.12 -23.52 -16.58
#